data_AF-A0A6P0DSY9-F1
#
_entry.id   AF-A0A6P0DSY9-F1
#
_cell.length_a   1.000
_cell.length_b   1.000
_cell.length_c   1.000
_cell.angle_alpha   90.00
_cell.angle_beta   90.00
_cell.angle_gamma   90.00
#
_symmetry.space_group_name_H-M   'P 1'
#
loop_
_entity.id
_entity.type
_entity.pdbx_description
1 polymer ?
#
loop_
_entity_poly.entity_id
_entity_poly.type
_entity_poly.pdbx_seq_one_letter_code
_entity_poly.pdbx_strand_id
1 'polypeptide(L)'
;SEGQAFDWYRKNRNTKHQVIIFVHGFNNTYADAVFRFAQIVHDSGTDAAPILFTWPSRGRVFDYLYDKESANYSRRALEDLILQAVKSPDVSDVTILAHSMGGWLAAEALRGVAMREKSIPTKVKNVVLASPDID
;
A
#
# COMPACT_ATOMS: atom_id res chain seq x y z
N SER A 1 13.11 0.59 -11.18
CA SER A 1 13.13 -0.89 -11.23
C SER A 1 13.06 -1.45 -9.82
N GLU A 2 12.64 -2.71 -9.62
CA GLU A 2 12.50 -3.36 -8.29
C GLU A 2 13.75 -3.21 -7.39
N GLY A 3 14.95 -3.30 -7.96
CA GLY A 3 16.20 -3.12 -7.19
C GLY A 3 16.34 -1.75 -6.53
N GLN A 4 15.82 -0.69 -7.16
CA GLN A 4 15.93 0.67 -6.60
C GLN A 4 15.07 0.87 -5.34
N ALA A 5 13.94 0.16 -5.21
CA ALA A 5 13.07 0.26 -4.05
C ALA A 5 13.71 -0.37 -2.81
N PHE A 6 14.36 -1.53 -2.97
CA PHE A 6 15.05 -2.21 -1.86
C PHE A 6 16.31 -1.49 -1.39
N ASP A 7 17.08 -0.91 -2.32
CA ASP A 7 18.26 -0.13 -1.95
C ASP A 7 17.91 1.18 -1.25
N TRP A 8 16.83 1.82 -1.67
CA TRP A 8 16.27 2.96 -0.95
C TRP A 8 15.79 2.55 0.44
N TYR A 9 15.09 1.41 0.57
CA TYR A 9 14.64 0.90 1.88
C TYR A 9 15.81 0.67 2.84
N ARG A 10 16.87 -0.05 2.41
CA ARG A 10 18.03 -0.33 3.28
C ARG A 10 18.72 0.93 3.80
N LYS A 11 18.71 2.01 3.01
CA LYS A 11 19.27 3.31 3.39
C LYS A 11 18.38 4.11 4.35
N ASN A 12 17.07 3.86 4.35
CA ASN A 12 16.08 4.68 5.05
C ASN A 12 15.24 3.86 6.07
N ARG A 13 15.65 2.63 6.39
CA ARG A 13 14.93 1.75 7.33
C ARG A 13 15.18 2.14 8.78
N ASN A 14 14.18 1.96 9.63
CA ASN A 14 14.37 2.00 11.07
C ASN A 14 15.11 0.81 11.64
N THR A 15 15.57 1.01 12.86
CA THR A 15 15.98 -0.06 13.79
C THR A 15 14.94 -1.17 13.94
N LYS A 16 13.64 -0.88 13.75
CA LYS A 16 12.55 -1.85 13.85
C LYS A 16 12.22 -2.56 12.53
N HIS A 17 12.84 -2.20 11.40
CA HIS A 17 12.60 -2.78 10.07
C HIS A 17 11.14 -2.76 9.57
N GLN A 18 10.39 -1.72 9.89
CA GLN A 18 8.97 -1.57 9.56
C GLN A 18 8.78 -0.86 8.21
N VAL A 19 7.76 -1.27 7.47
CA VAL A 19 7.33 -0.67 6.20
C VAL A 19 5.89 -0.22 6.33
N ILE A 20 5.60 0.97 5.79
CA ILE A 20 4.22 1.42 5.59
C ILE A 20 3.95 1.55 4.10
N ILE A 21 2.99 0.80 3.58
CA ILE A 21 2.51 0.89 2.20
C ILE A 21 1.27 1.77 2.20
N PHE A 22 1.36 2.94 1.59
CA PHE A 22 0.24 3.85 1.42
C PHE A 22 -0.42 3.71 0.04
N VAL A 23 -1.73 3.51 0.00
CA VAL A 23 -2.55 3.35 -1.21
C VAL A 23 -3.58 4.48 -1.28
N HIS A 24 -3.40 5.39 -2.26
CA HIS A 24 -4.27 6.57 -2.40
C HIS A 24 -5.66 6.23 -3.00
N GLY A 25 -6.62 7.15 -2.87
CA GLY A 25 -8.01 7.02 -3.38
C GLY A 25 -8.30 7.72 -4.73
N PHE A 26 -9.59 7.85 -5.07
CA PHE A 26 -10.10 8.65 -6.21
C PHE A 26 -9.92 10.15 -5.94
N ASN A 27 -9.63 10.92 -6.99
CA ASN A 27 -9.76 12.38 -7.06
C ASN A 27 -9.54 13.19 -5.76
N ASN A 28 -8.39 13.05 -5.08
CA ASN A 28 -7.90 14.15 -4.27
C ASN A 28 -6.37 14.17 -4.20
N THR A 29 -5.84 15.38 -4.06
CA THR A 29 -4.43 15.71 -4.23
C THR A 29 -3.52 14.83 -3.37
N TYR A 30 -2.50 14.26 -4.01
CA TYR A 30 -1.28 13.70 -3.42
C TYR A 30 -0.81 14.46 -2.16
N ALA A 31 -1.06 15.77 -2.11
CA ALA A 31 -0.67 16.69 -1.05
C ALA A 31 -1.25 16.34 0.33
N ASP A 32 -2.56 16.08 0.51
CA ASP A 32 -3.15 15.88 1.86
C ASP A 32 -2.78 14.53 2.48
N ALA A 33 -2.67 13.50 1.65
CA ALA A 33 -2.29 12.18 2.11
C ALA A 33 -0.79 12.11 2.46
N VAL A 34 0.05 12.77 1.66
CA VAL A 34 1.45 13.02 2.03
C VAL A 34 1.54 13.92 3.27
N PHE A 35 0.65 14.90 3.46
CA PHE A 35 0.66 15.78 4.64
C PHE A 35 0.34 15.01 5.93
N ARG A 36 -0.72 14.20 5.94
CA ARG A 36 -1.06 13.38 7.12
C ARG A 36 -0.06 12.27 7.36
N PHE A 37 0.52 11.69 6.30
CA PHE A 37 1.58 10.72 6.42
C PHE A 37 2.88 11.35 6.95
N ALA A 38 3.24 12.53 6.47
CA ALA A 38 4.36 13.33 6.98
C ALA A 38 4.14 13.72 8.44
N GLN A 39 2.92 14.09 8.85
CA GLN A 39 2.60 14.37 10.26
C GLN A 39 2.65 13.10 11.12
N ILE A 40 2.17 11.94 10.65
CA ILE A 40 2.28 10.68 11.41
C ILE A 40 3.76 10.28 11.58
N VAL A 41 4.58 10.39 10.54
CA VAL A 41 6.03 10.10 10.63
C VAL A 41 6.75 11.12 11.52
N HIS A 42 6.37 12.40 11.42
CA HIS A 42 6.98 13.50 12.17
C HIS A 42 6.59 13.50 13.67
N ASP A 43 5.30 13.33 13.99
CA ASP A 43 4.76 13.46 15.34
C ASP A 43 4.85 12.16 16.16
N SER A 44 4.89 10.99 15.49
CA SER A 44 4.86 9.70 16.19
C SER A 44 6.25 9.11 16.48
N GLY A 45 7.34 9.74 16.02
CA GLY A 45 8.68 9.15 16.06
C GLY A 45 8.77 7.78 15.36
N THR A 46 7.81 7.50 14.46
CA THR A 46 7.66 6.18 13.84
C THR A 46 8.58 6.09 12.64
N ASP A 47 9.73 5.48 12.87
CA ASP A 47 10.87 5.36 11.94
C ASP A 47 10.55 4.38 10.75
N ALA A 48 9.28 4.06 10.47
CA ALA A 48 8.94 3.08 9.43
C ALA A 48 9.21 3.63 8.00
N ALA A 49 9.78 2.80 7.12
CA ALA A 49 10.11 3.22 5.76
C ALA A 49 8.82 3.34 4.91
N PRO A 50 8.55 4.51 4.31
CA PRO A 50 7.35 4.68 3.52
C PRO A 50 7.46 4.16 2.09
N ILE A 51 6.38 3.52 1.63
CA ILE A 51 6.17 3.15 0.24
C ILE A 51 4.84 3.74 -0.21
N LEU A 52 4.89 4.66 -1.19
CA LEU A 52 3.70 5.14 -1.87
C LEU A 52 3.38 4.22 -3.06
N PHE A 53 2.21 3.59 -3.04
CA PHE A 53 1.68 2.86 -4.19
C PHE A 53 0.75 3.77 -4.99
N THR A 54 1.05 3.94 -6.28
CA THR A 54 0.25 4.77 -7.20
C THR A 54 -0.46 3.93 -8.25
N TRP A 55 -1.68 4.35 -8.59
CA TRP A 55 -2.54 3.63 -9.54
C TRP A 55 -3.47 4.62 -10.28
N PRO A 56 -4.01 4.27 -11.46
CA PRO A 56 -4.75 5.20 -12.31
C PRO A 56 -6.16 5.49 -11.76
N SER A 57 -6.24 6.33 -10.73
CA SER A 57 -7.49 6.63 -10.00
C SER A 57 -8.25 7.87 -10.49
N ARG A 58 -7.81 8.59 -11.52
CA ARG A 58 -8.51 9.80 -12.02
C ARG A 58 -9.54 9.45 -13.08
N GLY A 59 -10.83 9.52 -12.76
CA GLY A 59 -11.96 9.33 -13.69
C GLY A 59 -12.18 7.90 -14.16
N ARG A 60 -11.13 7.09 -14.26
CA ARG A 60 -11.21 5.73 -14.78
C ARG A 60 -12.01 4.84 -13.85
N VAL A 61 -11.72 4.77 -12.55
CA VAL A 61 -12.22 3.70 -11.66
C VAL A 61 -13.74 3.47 -11.68
N PHE A 62 -14.60 4.48 -11.79
CA PHE A 62 -16.04 4.25 -11.94
C PHE A 62 -16.39 3.64 -13.30
N ASP A 63 -15.83 4.15 -14.40
CA ASP A 63 -15.92 3.57 -15.76
C ASP A 63 -15.17 2.23 -15.90
N TYR A 64 -14.34 1.90 -14.93
CA TYR A 64 -13.27 0.90 -14.98
C TYR A 64 -13.48 -0.25 -13.98
N LEU A 65 -14.31 -0.06 -12.96
CA LEU A 65 -15.08 -1.15 -12.34
C LEU A 65 -15.95 -1.84 -13.41
N TYR A 66 -16.39 -1.08 -14.42
CA TYR A 66 -16.97 -1.59 -15.65
C TYR A 66 -15.92 -2.20 -16.61
N ASP A 67 -14.71 -1.62 -16.72
CA ASP A 67 -13.58 -2.11 -17.56
C ASP A 67 -12.42 -2.78 -16.79
N LYS A 68 -12.47 -4.11 -16.62
CA LYS A 68 -11.71 -4.92 -15.63
C LYS A 68 -10.17 -5.00 -15.73
N GLU A 69 -9.56 -4.63 -16.85
CA GLU A 69 -8.15 -5.00 -17.18
C GLU A 69 -7.04 -4.33 -16.32
N SER A 70 -6.91 -3.00 -16.34
CA SER A 70 -5.97 -2.23 -15.49
C SER A 70 -6.23 -2.27 -13.94
N ALA A 71 -7.39 -2.71 -13.46
CA ALA A 71 -7.78 -2.82 -12.05
C ALA A 71 -7.21 -4.11 -11.55
N ASN A 72 -7.37 -5.16 -12.35
CA ASN A 72 -6.65 -6.41 -12.18
C ASN A 72 -5.13 -6.21 -12.25
N TYR A 73 -4.63 -5.35 -13.15
CA TYR A 73 -3.19 -5.02 -13.20
C TYR A 73 -2.71 -4.33 -11.92
N SER A 74 -3.40 -3.27 -11.48
CA SER A 74 -3.05 -2.53 -10.27
C SER A 74 -3.16 -3.40 -9.02
N ARG A 75 -4.17 -4.30 -8.98
CA ARG A 75 -4.36 -5.30 -7.93
C ARG A 75 -3.17 -6.25 -7.87
N ARG A 76 -2.77 -6.84 -8.99
CA ARG A 76 -1.59 -7.72 -9.06
C ARG A 76 -0.30 -7.01 -8.68
N ALA A 77 -0.10 -5.78 -9.14
CA ALA A 77 1.08 -5.00 -8.76
C ALA A 77 1.14 -4.73 -7.25
N LEU A 78 0.00 -4.43 -6.61
CA LEU A 78 -0.07 -4.27 -5.15
C LEU A 78 0.14 -5.60 -4.41
N GLU A 79 -0.40 -6.72 -4.92
CA GLU A 79 -0.11 -8.07 -4.39
C GLU A 79 1.39 -8.36 -4.40
N ASP A 80 2.05 -8.13 -5.54
CA ASP A 80 3.48 -8.41 -5.70
C ASP A 80 4.32 -7.52 -4.79
N LEU A 81 3.95 -6.25 -4.63
CA LEU A 81 4.60 -5.34 -3.68
C LEU A 81 4.48 -5.84 -2.23
N ILE A 82 3.28 -6.26 -1.81
CA ILE A 82 3.05 -6.81 -0.47
C ILE A 82 3.91 -8.06 -0.27
N LEU A 83 3.90 -8.99 -1.24
CA LEU A 83 4.69 -10.22 -1.17
C LEU A 83 6.20 -9.96 -1.13
N GLN A 84 6.68 -9.00 -1.90
CA GLN A 84 8.06 -8.56 -1.87
C GLN A 84 8.46 -8.01 -0.50
N ALA A 85 7.62 -7.13 0.08
CA ALA A 85 7.87 -6.57 1.40
C ALA A 85 7.92 -7.67 2.47
N VAL A 86 6.94 -8.58 2.50
CA VAL A 86 6.90 -9.63 3.55
C VAL A 86 7.97 -10.71 3.38
N LYS A 87 8.40 -11.01 2.15
CA LYS A 87 9.48 -11.99 1.88
C LYS A 87 10.88 -11.41 2.14
N SER A 88 11.01 -10.09 2.15
CA SER A 88 12.29 -9.44 2.46
C SER A 88 12.74 -9.77 3.89
N PRO A 89 13.98 -10.25 4.09
CA PRO A 89 14.55 -10.43 5.43
C PRO A 89 14.82 -9.10 6.12
N ASP A 90 14.95 -8.02 5.35
CA ASP A 90 15.19 -6.67 5.87
C ASP A 90 13.92 -6.02 6.43
N VAL A 91 12.74 -6.64 6.27
CA VAL A 91 11.43 -6.12 6.72
C VAL A 91 10.86 -7.05 7.81
N SER A 92 10.51 -6.49 8.96
CA SER A 92 9.88 -7.20 10.09
C SER A 92 8.36 -7.08 10.07
N ASP A 93 7.85 -5.89 9.76
CA ASP A 93 6.43 -5.54 9.82
C ASP A 93 6.01 -4.73 8.59
N VAL A 94 4.81 -5.03 8.09
CA VAL A 94 4.14 -4.31 7.01
C VAL A 94 2.82 -3.77 7.55
N THR A 95 2.64 -2.46 7.43
CA THR A 95 1.36 -1.79 7.66
C THR A 95 0.84 -1.25 6.33
N ILE A 96 -0.43 -1.51 6.03
CA ILE A 96 -1.08 -0.99 4.82
C ILE A 96 -2.04 0.12 5.24
N LEU A 97 -1.84 1.32 4.70
CA LEU A 97 -2.73 2.46 4.88
C LEU A 97 -3.42 2.74 3.55
N ALA A 98 -4.73 2.67 3.50
CA ALA A 98 -5.48 2.85 2.26
C ALA A 98 -6.62 3.87 2.44
N HIS A 99 -6.87 4.69 1.41
CA HIS A 99 -7.87 5.76 1.47
C HIS A 99 -8.93 5.63 0.38
N SER A 100 -10.22 5.86 0.72
CA SER A 100 -11.35 5.82 -0.22
C SER A 100 -11.31 4.52 -1.08
N MET A 101 -11.45 4.59 -2.40
CA MET A 101 -11.36 3.42 -3.28
C MET A 101 -10.01 2.68 -3.22
N GLY A 102 -8.95 3.31 -2.71
CA GLY A 102 -7.70 2.63 -2.42
C GLY A 102 -7.88 1.51 -1.40
N GLY A 103 -8.87 1.64 -0.51
CA GLY A 103 -9.26 0.59 0.45
C GLY A 103 -9.80 -0.66 -0.24
N TRP A 104 -10.66 -0.49 -1.25
CA TRP A 104 -11.14 -1.62 -2.07
C TRP A 104 -9.98 -2.32 -2.78
N LEU A 105 -9.09 -1.55 -3.42
CA LEU A 105 -7.92 -2.09 -4.09
C LEU A 105 -7.00 -2.88 -3.14
N ALA A 106 -6.78 -2.33 -1.93
CA ALA A 106 -5.99 -2.98 -0.89
C ALA A 106 -6.64 -4.29 -0.40
N ALA A 107 -7.96 -4.31 -0.21
CA ALA A 107 -8.70 -5.52 0.17
C ALA A 107 -8.59 -6.60 -0.92
N GLU A 108 -8.78 -6.24 -2.19
CA GLU A 108 -8.67 -7.17 -3.31
C GLU A 108 -7.24 -7.71 -3.50
N ALA A 109 -6.22 -6.88 -3.26
CA ALA A 109 -4.83 -7.34 -3.25
C ALA A 109 -4.55 -8.29 -2.08
N LEU A 110 -5.02 -7.99 -0.87
CA LEU A 110 -4.86 -8.89 0.28
C LEU A 110 -5.58 -10.23 0.06
N ARG A 111 -6.76 -10.22 -0.57
CA ARG A 111 -7.44 -11.45 -0.98
C ARG A 111 -6.58 -12.26 -1.95
N GLY A 112 -5.97 -11.61 -2.95
CA GLY A 112 -5.04 -12.26 -3.89
C GLY A 112 -3.80 -12.84 -3.20
N VAL A 113 -3.21 -12.12 -2.24
CA VAL A 113 -2.12 -12.59 -1.39
C VAL A 113 -2.54 -13.84 -0.61
N ALA A 114 -3.71 -13.82 0.05
CA ALA A 114 -4.23 -14.96 0.79
C ALA A 114 -4.44 -16.19 -0.10
N MET A 115 -4.87 -16.00 -1.34
CA MET A 115 -5.02 -17.10 -2.30
C MET A 115 -3.67 -17.69 -2.72
N ARG A 116 -2.63 -16.84 -2.90
CA ARG A 116 -1.29 -17.25 -3.33
C ARG A 116 -0.49 -17.92 -2.21
N GLU A 117 -0.56 -17.36 -1.00
CA GLU A 117 0.21 -17.81 0.17
C GLU A 117 -0.63 -18.68 1.13
N LYS A 118 -1.88 -19.00 0.76
CA LYS A 118 -2.87 -19.76 1.56
C LYS A 118 -3.24 -19.11 2.91
N SER A 119 -2.75 -17.90 3.18
CA SER A 119 -3.04 -17.08 4.35
C SER A 119 -2.52 -15.66 4.11
N ILE A 120 -2.94 -14.71 4.95
CA ILE A 120 -2.26 -13.41 5.00
C ILE A 120 -0.94 -13.58 5.76
N PRO A 121 0.22 -13.22 5.16
CA PRO A 121 1.52 -13.34 5.80
C PRO A 121 1.56 -12.62 7.15
N THR A 122 2.13 -13.26 8.17
CA THR A 122 2.15 -12.77 9.55
C THR A 122 2.88 -11.43 9.75
N LYS A 123 3.71 -11.01 8.78
CA LYS A 123 4.34 -9.69 8.76
C LYS A 123 3.37 -8.57 8.40
N VAL A 124 2.22 -8.85 7.76
CA VAL A 124 1.16 -7.85 7.60
C VAL A 124 0.46 -7.69 8.95
N LYS A 125 0.83 -6.66 9.70
CA LYS A 125 0.36 -6.45 11.09
C LYS A 125 -0.90 -5.62 11.17
N ASN A 126 -1.00 -4.59 10.31
CA ASN A 126 -2.06 -3.61 10.37
C ASN A 126 -2.56 -3.28 8.98
N VAL A 127 -3.87 -3.13 8.85
CA VAL A 127 -4.53 -2.56 7.68
C VAL A 127 -5.43 -1.45 8.19
N VAL A 128 -5.13 -0.22 7.76
CA VAL A 128 -5.84 0.99 8.17
C VAL A 128 -6.59 1.53 6.96
N LEU A 129 -7.91 1.60 7.06
CA LEU A 129 -8.78 2.12 6.01
C LEU A 129 -9.30 3.50 6.42
N ALA A 130 -8.80 4.53 5.77
CA ALA A 130 -9.23 5.91 5.98
C ALA A 130 -10.38 6.24 5.00
N SER A 131 -11.59 6.36 5.54
CA SER A 131 -12.88 6.68 4.90
C SER A 131 -13.42 5.68 3.85
N PRO A 132 -14.58 5.05 4.12
CA PRO A 132 -15.37 4.26 3.18
C PRO A 132 -16.47 5.12 2.54
N ASP A 133 -16.18 5.79 1.43
CA ASP A 133 -17.25 6.31 0.57
C ASP A 133 -17.65 5.18 -0.40
N ILE A 134 -18.68 4.42 0.00
CA ILE A 134 -19.55 3.70 -0.92
C ILE A 134 -20.71 4.66 -1.18
N ASP A 135 -20.67 5.36 -2.31
CA ASP A 135 -21.87 5.86 -2.99
C ASP A 135 -22.15 4.95 -4.19
#